data_AF-A0A0U5CQP8-F1
#
_entry.id   AF-A0A0U5CQP8-F1
#
_cell.length_a   1.000
_cell.length_b   1.000
_cell.length_c   1.000
_cell.angle_alpha   90.00
_cell.angle_beta   90.00
_cell.angle_gamma   90.00
#
_symmetry.space_group_name_H-M   'P 1'
#
loop_
_entity.id
_entity.type
_entity.pdbx_description
1 polymer ?
#
loop_
_entity_poly.entity_id
_entity_poly.type
_entity_poly.pdbx_seq_one_letter_code
_entity_poly.pdbx_strand_id
1 'polypeptide(L)'
;MTRPSRTKTFICVTCKKDTFKTAAALSAHQTALDHFLDCPQSGTPFATWREFNSHTSSYVKRQKTMSAEEAVIAAPAPASTPELASTPEPAIGAAPSEQIHAGIATQPIPPIPEQDPIVVPIHECDLLYERLLARCHSLSRLGNHGYRLTAAPPKKCLRRSGKGKQADEPKREHHEQEKDKQQTEISQREKETEAKVDLGFLSTPTSMPWQFPKRKAIALDCEMVGVGPKGNQDALAFLSAVDFFTSEVLINNYVQPTEKIKQWRSRVSGVTPPGLAAAVASGQAIFGWEAARQALWEHADANTVLIGHSLDNDLRILRILHFKVVDSAILTGELVFDPAPDARLRRSWALKTLAKALLNRDIQIGNHGHNCLEDTFATRDVIIWCLKYPDEAAAWADGARKEHEIKMEQLRQQQALEHELALMRFPNYPIA
;
A
#
# COMPACT_ATOMS: atom_id res chain seq x y z
N MET A 1 -54.38 3.92 -18.14
CA MET A 1 -53.92 2.52 -17.95
C MET A 1 -52.93 2.50 -16.79
N THR A 2 -53.34 2.00 -15.63
CA THR A 2 -52.51 1.90 -14.41
C THR A 2 -51.53 0.72 -14.53
N ARG A 3 -50.24 1.00 -14.38
CA ARG A 3 -49.15 0.01 -14.40
C ARG A 3 -49.34 -0.99 -13.23
N PRO A 4 -49.27 -2.32 -13.43
CA PRO A 4 -49.46 -3.27 -12.34
C PRO A 4 -48.30 -3.16 -11.34
N SER A 5 -48.65 -3.05 -10.06
CA SER A 5 -47.72 -3.09 -8.92
C SER A 5 -46.97 -4.42 -8.91
N ARG A 6 -45.63 -4.38 -8.99
CA ARG A 6 -44.79 -5.57 -8.80
C ARG A 6 -44.93 -6.03 -7.35
N THR A 7 -45.57 -7.18 -7.14
CA THR A 7 -45.59 -7.84 -5.83
C THR A 7 -44.16 -8.13 -5.38
N LYS A 8 -43.76 -7.63 -4.21
CA LYS A 8 -42.43 -7.87 -3.63
C LYS A 8 -42.25 -9.37 -3.40
N THR A 9 -41.20 -9.95 -3.98
CA THR A 9 -40.79 -11.33 -3.73
C THR A 9 -39.73 -11.38 -2.61
N PHE A 10 -39.82 -12.39 -1.76
CA PHE A 10 -38.85 -12.70 -0.73
C PHE A 10 -37.74 -13.57 -1.34
N ILE A 11 -36.49 -13.29 -0.97
CA ILE A 11 -35.30 -13.95 -1.54
C ILE A 11 -34.57 -14.70 -0.44
N CYS A 12 -34.26 -15.98 -0.68
CA CYS A 12 -33.43 -16.76 0.22
C CYS A 12 -32.00 -16.24 0.22
N VAL A 13 -31.47 -15.92 1.39
CA VAL A 13 -30.13 -15.32 1.53
C VAL A 13 -29.00 -16.28 1.18
N THR A 14 -29.21 -17.59 1.36
CA THR A 14 -28.21 -18.64 1.10
C THR A 14 -28.19 -19.07 -0.36
N CYS A 15 -29.33 -19.45 -0.95
CA CYS A 15 -29.39 -20.01 -2.31
C CYS A 15 -29.87 -19.01 -3.38
N LYS A 16 -30.22 -17.78 -3.00
CA LYS A 16 -30.72 -16.70 -3.87
C LYS A 16 -32.01 -16.99 -4.64
N LYS A 17 -32.72 -18.07 -4.31
CA LYS A 17 -34.06 -18.35 -4.87
C LYS A 17 -35.02 -17.24 -4.45
N ASP A 18 -35.66 -16.61 -5.42
CA ASP A 18 -36.51 -15.41 -5.28
C ASP A 18 -37.99 -15.67 -5.62
N THR A 19 -38.38 -16.94 -5.67
CA THR A 19 -39.73 -17.36 -6.06
C THR A 19 -40.76 -17.26 -4.93
N PHE A 20 -40.38 -16.76 -3.74
CA PHE A 20 -41.22 -16.80 -2.55
C PHE A 20 -42.12 -15.56 -2.48
N LYS A 21 -43.43 -15.76 -2.57
CA LYS A 21 -44.41 -14.68 -2.51
C LYS A 21 -44.78 -14.26 -1.09
N THR A 22 -44.42 -15.07 -0.08
CA THR A 22 -44.70 -14.82 1.35
C THR A 22 -43.48 -15.15 2.20
N ALA A 23 -43.34 -14.48 3.35
CA ALA A 23 -42.29 -14.76 4.33
C ALA A 23 -42.38 -16.19 4.87
N ALA A 24 -43.60 -16.72 5.06
CA ALA A 24 -43.81 -18.10 5.48
C ALA A 24 -43.27 -19.13 4.47
N ALA A 25 -43.43 -18.87 3.16
CA ALA A 25 -42.89 -19.74 2.11
C ALA A 25 -41.35 -19.70 2.07
N LEU A 26 -40.75 -18.52 2.32
CA LEU A 26 -39.30 -18.40 2.48
C LEU A 26 -38.80 -19.17 3.71
N SER A 27 -39.47 -19.00 4.86
CA SER A 27 -39.11 -19.69 6.10
C SER A 27 -39.20 -21.21 5.97
N ALA A 28 -40.26 -21.74 5.36
CA ALA A 28 -40.38 -23.18 5.10
C ALA A 28 -39.26 -23.71 4.20
N HIS A 29 -38.84 -22.93 3.19
CA HIS A 29 -37.69 -23.27 2.36
C HIS A 29 -36.37 -23.25 3.15
N GLN A 30 -36.19 -22.27 4.04
CA GLN A 30 -34.99 -22.15 4.86
C GLN A 30 -34.86 -23.30 5.85
N THR A 31 -35.95 -23.68 6.51
CA THR A 31 -35.97 -24.84 7.41
C THR A 31 -35.75 -26.16 6.66
N ALA A 32 -36.34 -26.33 5.47
CA ALA A 32 -36.25 -27.58 4.72
C ALA A 32 -34.84 -27.87 4.16
N LEU A 33 -34.02 -26.83 3.97
CA LEU A 33 -32.68 -26.93 3.35
C LEU A 33 -31.56 -26.39 4.24
N ASP A 34 -31.86 -26.10 5.50
CA ASP A 34 -30.93 -25.51 6.47
C ASP A 34 -30.26 -24.22 5.97
N HIS A 35 -31.02 -23.36 5.29
CA HIS A 35 -30.53 -22.11 4.70
C HIS A 35 -30.65 -20.92 5.67
N PHE A 36 -29.90 -20.98 6.77
CA PHE A 36 -29.78 -19.92 7.78
C PHE A 36 -28.44 -19.18 7.70
N LEU A 37 -28.38 -17.99 8.28
CA LEU A 37 -27.13 -17.28 8.56
C LEU A 37 -26.82 -17.43 10.04
N ASP A 38 -25.81 -18.24 10.38
CA ASP A 38 -25.43 -18.43 11.78
C ASP A 38 -24.43 -17.37 12.22
N CYS A 39 -24.65 -16.78 13.39
CA CYS A 39 -23.63 -15.94 14.02
C CYS A 39 -22.48 -16.82 14.53
N PRO A 40 -21.25 -16.68 14.01
CA PRO A 40 -20.14 -17.56 14.39
C PRO A 40 -19.73 -17.44 15.86
N GLN A 41 -20.12 -16.36 16.54
CA GLN A 41 -19.85 -16.14 17.96
C GLN A 41 -20.93 -16.70 18.90
N SER A 42 -22.18 -16.86 18.43
CA SER A 42 -23.32 -17.25 19.29
C SER A 42 -24.10 -18.46 18.77
N GLY A 43 -23.79 -18.96 17.57
CA GLY A 43 -24.49 -20.05 16.90
C GLY A 43 -25.96 -19.75 16.59
N THR A 44 -26.42 -18.51 16.74
CA THR A 44 -27.82 -18.16 16.55
C THR A 44 -28.14 -18.06 15.06
N PRO A 45 -29.15 -18.78 14.53
CA PRO A 45 -29.53 -18.74 13.12
C PRO A 45 -30.43 -17.54 12.82
N PHE A 46 -30.18 -16.87 11.70
CA PHE A 46 -30.97 -15.73 11.22
C PHE A 46 -31.52 -15.97 9.82
N ALA A 47 -32.81 -15.66 9.65
CA ALA A 47 -33.51 -15.84 8.38
C ALA A 47 -33.20 -14.72 7.37
N THR A 48 -32.81 -13.53 7.85
CA THR A 48 -32.48 -12.39 6.99
C THR A 48 -31.17 -11.71 7.39
N TRP A 49 -30.49 -11.11 6.40
CA TRP A 49 -29.28 -10.30 6.61
C TRP A 49 -29.52 -9.10 7.56
N ARG A 50 -30.75 -8.57 7.60
CA ARG A 50 -31.10 -7.45 8.48
C ARG A 50 -31.13 -7.88 9.95
N GLU A 51 -31.71 -9.05 10.24
CA GLU A 51 -31.75 -9.61 11.59
C GLU A 51 -30.34 -10.01 12.04
N PHE A 52 -29.56 -10.65 11.16
CA PHE A 52 -28.16 -10.98 11.41
C PHE A 52 -27.33 -9.73 11.75
N ASN A 53 -27.42 -8.67 10.93
CA ASN A 53 -26.66 -7.44 11.15
C ASN A 53 -27.09 -6.68 12.42
N SER A 54 -28.38 -6.70 12.74
CA SER A 54 -28.87 -6.10 13.98
C SER A 54 -28.34 -6.84 15.21
N HIS A 55 -28.26 -8.18 15.13
CA HIS A 55 -27.71 -9.02 16.18
C HIS A 55 -26.20 -8.81 16.37
N THR A 56 -25.42 -8.90 15.29
CA THR A 56 -23.96 -8.72 15.35
C THR A 56 -23.56 -7.32 15.79
N SER A 57 -24.29 -6.29 15.34
CA SER A 57 -24.06 -4.89 15.80
C SER A 57 -24.33 -4.71 17.29
N SER A 58 -25.36 -5.38 17.81
CA SER A 58 -25.68 -5.36 19.24
C SER A 58 -24.63 -6.12 20.07
N TYR A 59 -24.07 -7.20 19.52
CA TYR A 59 -23.00 -7.98 20.15
C TYR A 59 -21.69 -7.19 20.27
N VAL A 60 -21.27 -6.53 19.19
CA VAL A 60 -20.09 -5.63 19.17
C VAL A 60 -20.24 -4.47 20.15
N LYS A 61 -21.45 -3.91 20.26
CA LYS A 61 -21.73 -2.83 21.22
C LYS A 61 -21.63 -3.30 22.67
N ARG A 62 -22.09 -4.53 22.98
CA ARG A 62 -21.97 -5.14 24.31
C ARG A 62 -20.53 -5.48 24.68
N GLN A 63 -19.70 -5.93 23.73
CA GLN A 63 -18.28 -6.18 23.99
C GLN A 63 -17.51 -4.88 24.29
N LYS A 64 -17.84 -3.77 23.62
CA LYS A 64 -17.26 -2.45 23.91
C LYS A 64 -17.64 -1.92 25.29
N THR A 65 -18.85 -2.18 25.78
CA THR A 65 -19.26 -1.74 27.13
C THR A 65 -18.62 -2.55 28.23
N MET A 66 -18.42 -3.87 28.04
CA MET A 66 -17.72 -4.72 29.02
C MET A 66 -16.24 -4.33 29.17
N SER A 67 -15.57 -4.02 28.05
CA SER A 67 -14.18 -3.51 28.06
C SER A 67 -14.03 -2.12 28.71
N ALA A 68 -15.07 -1.29 28.66
CA ALA A 68 -15.06 0.02 29.29
C ALA A 68 -15.29 -0.04 30.81
N GLU A 69 -16.13 -0.97 31.30
CA GLU A 69 -16.33 -1.17 32.75
C GLU A 69 -15.09 -1.76 33.43
N GLU A 70 -14.35 -2.67 32.79
CA GLU A 70 -13.08 -3.18 33.30
C GLU A 70 -11.99 -2.10 33.40
N ALA A 71 -12.03 -1.07 32.54
CA ALA A 71 -11.07 0.03 32.56
C ALA A 71 -11.34 1.06 33.69
N VAL A 72 -12.57 1.18 34.16
CA VAL A 72 -12.93 2.14 35.23
C VAL A 72 -12.55 1.63 36.63
N ILE A 73 -12.38 0.32 36.81
CA ILE A 73 -12.01 -0.30 38.10
C ILE A 73 -10.50 -0.16 38.40
N ALA A 74 -9.68 0.27 37.43
CA ALA A 74 -8.22 0.20 37.50
C ALA A 74 -7.48 1.52 37.80
N ALA A 75 -8.16 2.61 38.19
CA ALA A 75 -7.50 3.90 38.46
C ALA A 75 -7.28 4.16 39.96
N PRO A 76 -6.03 4.34 40.46
CA PRO A 76 -5.76 4.76 41.83
C PRO A 76 -5.78 6.30 41.97
N ALA A 77 -6.26 6.77 43.13
CA ALA A 77 -6.33 8.20 43.50
C ALA A 77 -4.94 8.82 43.78
N PRO A 78 -4.74 10.15 43.62
CA PRO A 78 -3.42 10.76 43.77
C PRO A 78 -3.12 11.13 45.23
N ALA A 79 -1.90 10.82 45.68
CA ALA A 79 -1.35 11.29 46.95
C ALA A 79 -0.03 12.04 46.73
N SER A 80 0.14 13.05 47.58
CA SER A 80 1.14 14.11 47.69
C SER A 80 2.60 13.69 47.97
N THR A 81 3.54 14.52 47.52
CA THR A 81 4.99 14.56 47.86
C THR A 81 5.25 14.91 49.34
N PRO A 82 6.38 14.48 49.96
CA PRO A 82 7.71 15.17 49.90
C PRO A 82 8.95 14.21 49.90
N GLU A 83 10.07 14.53 49.22
CA GLU A 83 11.33 15.20 49.68
C GLU A 83 12.43 14.27 50.29
N LEU A 84 13.52 14.10 49.51
CA LEU A 84 14.98 14.06 49.80
C LEU A 84 15.59 13.25 50.98
N ALA A 85 16.50 12.29 50.67
CA ALA A 85 17.94 12.29 51.08
C ALA A 85 18.67 10.90 50.96
N SER A 86 19.80 10.93 50.24
CA SER A 86 21.11 10.20 50.35
C SER A 86 21.28 8.81 51.03
N THR A 87 21.74 7.82 50.24
CA THR A 87 22.88 6.82 50.36
C THR A 87 23.30 6.19 51.71
N PRO A 88 24.06 5.05 51.77
CA PRO A 88 24.41 4.00 50.79
C PRO A 88 24.26 2.52 51.29
N GLU A 89 24.52 1.57 50.39
CA GLU A 89 24.79 0.10 50.52
C GLU A 89 25.76 -0.33 51.67
N PRO A 90 25.88 -1.63 52.10
CA PRO A 90 26.02 -2.81 51.22
C PRO A 90 25.59 -4.24 51.70
N ALA A 91 25.48 -5.12 50.69
CA ALA A 91 25.93 -6.52 50.59
C ALA A 91 25.22 -7.72 51.27
N ILE A 92 25.32 -8.82 50.51
CA ILE A 92 25.33 -10.26 50.83
C ILE A 92 23.98 -11.01 50.78
N GLY A 93 23.92 -12.03 49.89
CA GLY A 93 23.19 -13.26 50.21
C GLY A 93 22.43 -13.96 49.07
N ALA A 94 23.11 -14.92 48.42
CA ALA A 94 22.61 -16.23 47.99
C ALA A 94 21.27 -16.38 47.23
N ALA A 95 21.36 -16.98 46.04
CA ALA A 95 20.27 -17.73 45.37
C ALA A 95 19.87 -18.97 46.21
N PRO A 96 18.65 -19.54 46.07
CA PRO A 96 18.33 -20.37 44.89
C PRO A 96 16.88 -20.29 44.35
N SER A 97 16.78 -20.64 43.06
CA SER A 97 15.71 -21.31 42.30
C SER A 97 14.22 -21.28 42.75
N GLU A 98 13.36 -20.69 41.90
CA GLU A 98 11.99 -21.13 41.54
C GLU A 98 11.54 -20.31 40.31
N GLN A 99 11.63 -20.85 39.09
CA GLN A 99 10.54 -21.41 38.29
C GLN A 99 9.30 -20.50 38.05
N ILE A 100 9.13 -20.18 36.75
CA ILE A 100 7.87 -19.94 36.00
C ILE A 100 7.22 -18.54 36.12
N HIS A 101 7.47 -17.67 35.13
CA HIS A 101 6.47 -17.27 34.13
C HIS A 101 7.11 -16.34 33.09
N ALA A 102 7.15 -16.81 31.85
CA ALA A 102 7.53 -16.03 30.69
C ALA A 102 6.47 -14.94 30.45
N GLY A 103 6.79 -13.72 30.88
CA GLY A 103 6.11 -12.52 30.39
C GLY A 103 6.63 -12.20 29.00
N ILE A 104 5.83 -12.50 27.98
CA ILE A 104 6.04 -12.05 26.61
C ILE A 104 6.05 -10.53 26.62
N ALA A 105 7.23 -9.92 26.47
CA ALA A 105 7.34 -8.52 26.15
C ALA A 105 6.91 -8.34 24.68
N THR A 106 5.62 -8.15 24.44
CA THR A 106 5.14 -7.57 23.18
C THR A 106 5.69 -6.15 23.13
N GLN A 107 6.74 -5.92 22.36
CA GLN A 107 7.11 -4.56 21.98
C GLN A 107 5.95 -4.01 21.14
N PRO A 108 5.28 -2.92 21.56
CA PRO A 108 4.17 -2.39 20.82
C PRO A 108 4.68 -1.85 19.48
N ILE A 109 3.96 -2.20 18.41
CA ILE A 109 3.98 -1.44 17.16
C ILE A 109 3.86 0.04 17.55
N PRO A 110 4.70 0.94 17.02
CA PRO A 110 4.66 2.35 17.39
C PRO A 110 3.22 2.86 17.31
N PRO A 111 2.73 3.57 18.35
CA PRO A 111 1.36 4.06 18.37
C PRO A 111 1.14 4.92 17.12
N ILE A 112 0.07 4.61 16.39
CA ILE A 112 -0.42 5.41 15.27
C ILE A 112 -0.64 6.83 15.84
N PRO A 113 -0.09 7.90 15.23
CA PRO A 113 -0.40 9.26 15.68
C PRO A 113 -1.92 9.48 15.69
N GLU A 114 -2.42 10.20 16.70
CA GLU A 114 -3.83 10.43 17.10
C GLU A 114 -4.73 11.14 16.05
N GLN A 115 -4.54 10.90 14.76
CA GLN A 115 -5.37 11.47 13.71
C GLN A 115 -6.26 10.38 13.12
N ASP A 116 -7.53 10.38 13.55
CA ASP A 116 -8.52 9.41 13.10
C ASP A 116 -8.63 9.39 11.56
N PRO A 117 -8.62 8.20 10.94
CA PRO A 117 -8.82 8.07 9.51
C PRO A 117 -10.18 8.62 9.10
N ILE A 118 -10.31 9.08 7.85
CA ILE A 118 -11.59 9.58 7.34
C ILE A 118 -12.62 8.44 7.39
N VAL A 119 -13.67 8.65 8.18
CA VAL A 119 -14.82 7.73 8.23
C VAL A 119 -15.68 7.97 7.00
N VAL A 120 -15.95 6.90 6.24
CA VAL A 120 -16.89 6.94 5.13
C VAL A 120 -18.24 6.44 5.61
N PRO A 121 -19.29 7.30 5.65
CA PRO A 121 -20.63 6.83 5.99
C PRO A 121 -21.11 5.77 5.00
N ILE A 122 -21.79 4.74 5.51
CA ILE A 122 -22.25 3.58 4.71
C ILE A 122 -23.05 4.01 3.47
N HIS A 123 -23.88 5.06 3.60
CA HIS A 123 -24.71 5.56 2.51
C HIS A 123 -23.93 6.27 1.39
N GLU A 124 -22.68 6.68 1.65
CA GLU A 124 -21.79 7.30 0.66
C GLU A 124 -20.92 6.26 -0.07
N CYS A 125 -20.79 5.04 0.47
CA CYS A 125 -19.87 4.03 -0.04
C CYS A 125 -20.11 3.70 -1.52
N ASP A 126 -21.37 3.53 -1.94
CA ASP A 126 -21.68 3.18 -3.33
C ASP A 126 -21.36 4.35 -4.28
N LEU A 127 -21.71 5.59 -3.90
CA LEU A 127 -21.38 6.77 -4.70
C LEU A 127 -19.87 6.99 -4.81
N LEU A 128 -19.13 6.82 -3.71
CA LEU A 128 -17.67 6.94 -3.72
C LEU A 128 -17.01 5.80 -4.50
N TYR A 129 -17.59 4.60 -4.49
CA TYR A 129 -17.09 3.50 -5.31
C TYR A 129 -17.22 3.77 -6.80
N GLU A 130 -18.35 4.31 -7.26
CA GLU A 130 -18.50 4.72 -8.66
C GLU A 130 -17.49 5.82 -9.06
N ARG A 131 -17.27 6.81 -8.17
CA ARG A 131 -16.23 7.84 -8.40
C ARG A 131 -14.83 7.25 -8.41
N LEU A 132 -14.53 6.28 -7.54
CA LEU A 132 -13.24 5.59 -7.48
C LEU A 132 -12.99 4.78 -8.76
N LEU A 133 -13.99 4.05 -9.24
CA LEU A 133 -13.92 3.30 -10.49
C LEU A 133 -13.61 4.23 -11.68
N ALA A 134 -14.24 5.41 -11.72
CA ALA A 134 -13.98 6.42 -12.74
C ALA A 134 -12.55 7.02 -12.67
N ARG A 135 -11.84 6.83 -11.55
CA ARG A 135 -10.44 7.26 -11.37
C ARG A 135 -9.41 6.14 -11.53
N CYS A 136 -9.83 4.93 -11.93
CA CYS A 136 -8.88 3.87 -12.25
C CYS A 136 -8.00 4.28 -13.43
N HIS A 137 -6.69 4.13 -13.25
CA HIS A 137 -5.71 4.54 -14.25
C HIS A 137 -5.77 3.67 -15.49
N SER A 138 -5.64 4.28 -16.67
CA SER A 138 -5.55 3.53 -17.92
C SER A 138 -4.28 2.66 -17.94
N LEU A 139 -4.31 1.55 -18.68
CA LEU A 139 -3.12 0.69 -18.81
C LEU A 139 -1.92 1.43 -19.41
N SER A 140 -2.16 2.36 -20.34
CA SER A 140 -1.12 3.23 -20.91
C SER A 140 -0.49 4.12 -19.84
N ARG A 141 -1.33 4.77 -19.02
CA ARG A 141 -0.90 5.59 -17.89
C ARG A 141 -0.06 4.77 -16.90
N LEU A 142 -0.54 3.61 -16.48
CA LEU A 142 0.19 2.70 -15.59
C LEU A 142 1.54 2.29 -16.19
N GLY A 143 1.57 1.88 -17.46
CA GLY A 143 2.80 1.51 -18.16
C GLY A 143 3.84 2.65 -18.20
N ASN A 144 3.41 3.87 -18.48
CA ASN A 144 4.26 5.07 -18.46
C ASN A 144 4.84 5.39 -17.07
N HIS A 145 4.21 4.87 -16.03
CA HIS A 145 4.57 5.02 -14.62
C HIS A 145 5.24 3.78 -14.01
N GLY A 146 5.71 2.83 -14.84
CA GLY A 146 6.55 1.73 -14.36
C GLY A 146 5.81 0.50 -13.86
N TYR A 147 4.47 0.48 -13.96
CA TYR A 147 3.68 -0.70 -13.67
C TYR A 147 3.98 -1.80 -14.70
N ARG A 148 4.13 -3.02 -14.19
CA ARG A 148 4.30 -4.19 -15.04
C ARG A 148 2.94 -4.68 -15.52
N LEU A 149 2.79 -4.79 -16.84
CA LEU A 149 1.53 -5.19 -17.48
C LEU A 149 1.57 -6.59 -18.09
N THR A 150 2.74 -7.24 -18.16
CA THR A 150 2.88 -8.59 -18.71
C THR A 150 3.83 -9.43 -17.86
N ALA A 151 3.56 -10.75 -17.81
CA ALA A 151 4.43 -11.71 -17.13
C ALA A 151 5.76 -11.92 -17.88
N ALA A 152 5.79 -11.66 -19.19
CA ALA A 152 7.01 -11.76 -19.99
C ALA A 152 8.05 -10.73 -19.52
N PRO A 153 9.36 -11.06 -19.53
CA PRO A 153 10.40 -10.09 -19.25
C PRO A 153 10.35 -8.95 -20.28
N PRO A 154 10.61 -7.70 -19.88
CA PRO A 154 10.56 -6.57 -20.79
C PRO A 154 11.55 -6.78 -21.94
N LYS A 155 11.05 -6.81 -23.18
CA LYS A 155 11.92 -6.82 -24.37
C LYS A 155 12.68 -5.50 -24.37
N LYS A 156 14.02 -5.53 -24.30
CA LYS A 156 14.86 -4.34 -24.48
C LYS A 156 14.45 -3.68 -25.81
N CYS A 157 13.80 -2.52 -25.76
CA CYS A 157 13.61 -1.68 -26.93
C CYS A 157 15.00 -1.20 -27.34
N LEU A 158 15.59 -1.78 -28.39
CA LEU A 158 16.69 -1.13 -29.08
C LEU A 158 16.17 0.23 -29.54
N ARG A 159 16.67 1.29 -28.92
CA ARG A 159 16.50 2.65 -29.44
C ARG A 159 17.02 2.61 -30.88
N ARG A 160 16.12 2.77 -31.86
CA ARG A 160 16.50 3.10 -33.24
C ARG A 160 17.14 4.48 -33.17
N SER A 161 18.46 4.51 -33.06
CA SER A 161 19.25 5.68 -33.42
C SER A 161 18.96 5.96 -34.90
N GLY A 162 18.27 7.07 -35.15
CA GLY A 162 18.03 7.57 -36.49
C GLY A 162 19.36 7.86 -37.17
N LYS A 163 19.51 7.33 -38.38
CA LYS A 163 20.61 7.63 -39.30
C LYS A 163 20.55 9.11 -39.72
N GLY A 164 21.64 9.83 -39.51
CA GLY A 164 22.02 11.03 -40.27
C GLY A 164 23.50 10.90 -40.65
N LYS A 165 23.80 10.92 -41.95
CA LYS A 165 25.15 10.74 -42.54
C LYS A 165 25.79 12.10 -42.86
N GLN A 166 27.10 12.24 -42.66
CA GLN A 166 28.14 12.81 -43.55
C GLN A 166 29.51 12.69 -42.83
N ALA A 167 30.46 11.87 -43.32
CA ALA A 167 31.65 12.18 -44.17
C ALA A 167 32.70 13.05 -43.42
N ASP A 168 34.02 12.78 -43.28
CA ASP A 168 35.04 11.98 -44.00
C ASP A 168 36.28 11.63 -43.10
N GLU A 169 36.92 10.47 -43.36
CA GLU A 169 38.35 10.03 -43.28
C GLU A 169 39.32 10.30 -42.06
N PRO A 170 40.50 9.61 -41.93
CA PRO A 170 40.74 8.15 -41.90
C PRO A 170 41.70 7.65 -40.76
N LYS A 171 41.53 6.36 -40.41
CA LYS A 171 42.48 5.32 -39.93
C LYS A 171 43.65 5.65 -38.97
N ARG A 172 43.67 4.98 -37.80
CA ARG A 172 44.84 4.25 -37.26
C ARG A 172 44.40 2.99 -36.52
N GLU A 173 44.78 1.83 -37.05
CA GLU A 173 44.60 0.49 -36.46
C GLU A 173 45.79 0.11 -35.58
N HIS A 174 45.57 -0.91 -34.73
CA HIS A 174 46.50 -1.66 -33.87
C HIS A 174 46.51 -1.31 -32.38
N HIS A 175 45.48 -1.75 -31.62
CA HIS A 175 45.65 -2.48 -30.35
C HIS A 175 44.31 -3.01 -29.79
N GLU A 176 43.58 -3.87 -30.52
CA GLU A 176 42.19 -4.20 -30.12
C GLU A 176 41.77 -5.66 -30.42
N GLN A 177 42.65 -6.64 -30.18
CA GLN A 177 42.31 -8.06 -30.44
C GLN A 177 42.35 -9.01 -29.23
N GLU A 178 42.71 -8.54 -28.03
CA GLU A 178 42.63 -9.37 -26.81
C GLU A 178 41.51 -8.97 -25.83
N LYS A 179 40.98 -7.75 -25.90
CA LYS A 179 39.84 -7.32 -25.07
C LYS A 179 38.49 -7.83 -25.59
N ASP A 180 38.38 -8.06 -26.90
CA ASP A 180 37.12 -8.44 -27.54
C ASP A 180 36.70 -9.89 -27.27
N LYS A 181 37.65 -10.82 -27.05
CA LYS A 181 37.33 -12.21 -26.68
C LYS A 181 36.80 -12.34 -25.25
N GLN A 182 37.35 -11.58 -24.31
CA GLN A 182 36.84 -11.56 -22.93
C GLN A 182 35.48 -10.84 -22.82
N GLN A 183 35.27 -9.77 -23.58
CA GLN A 183 33.99 -9.04 -23.62
C GLN A 183 32.87 -9.89 -24.26
N THR A 184 33.20 -10.71 -25.26
CA THR A 184 32.22 -11.59 -25.93
C THR A 184 31.84 -12.81 -25.09
N GLU A 185 32.76 -13.41 -24.34
CA GLU A 185 32.45 -14.51 -23.42
C GLU A 185 31.68 -14.07 -22.17
N ILE A 186 31.97 -12.88 -21.62
CA ILE A 186 31.15 -12.26 -20.55
C ILE A 186 29.74 -11.93 -21.07
N SER A 187 29.63 -11.38 -22.28
CA SER A 187 28.34 -11.09 -22.90
C SER A 187 27.53 -12.35 -23.23
N GLN A 188 28.19 -13.45 -23.59
CA GLN A 188 27.54 -14.74 -23.85
C GLN A 188 27.09 -15.41 -22.55
N ARG A 189 27.89 -15.38 -21.47
CA ARG A 189 27.46 -15.84 -20.14
C ARG A 189 26.34 -14.99 -19.54
N GLU A 190 26.34 -13.67 -19.77
CA GLU A 190 25.23 -12.78 -19.36
C GLU A 190 23.96 -13.02 -20.20
N LYS A 191 24.10 -13.32 -21.51
CA LYS A 191 22.96 -13.68 -22.38
C LYS A 191 22.40 -15.08 -22.11
N GLU A 192 23.23 -16.03 -21.71
CA GLU A 192 22.79 -17.39 -21.34
C GLU A 192 22.20 -17.46 -19.92
N THR A 193 22.57 -16.54 -19.02
CA THR A 193 21.92 -16.40 -17.70
C THR A 193 20.63 -15.57 -17.73
N GLU A 194 20.44 -14.68 -18.72
CA GLU A 194 19.17 -13.95 -18.95
C GLU A 194 18.11 -14.80 -19.70
N ALA A 195 18.42 -16.04 -20.08
CA ALA A 195 17.45 -16.97 -20.66
C ALA A 195 16.47 -17.50 -19.60
N LYS A 196 15.26 -16.92 -19.57
CA LYS A 196 14.06 -17.38 -18.82
C LYS A 196 14.27 -17.55 -17.31
N VAL A 197 14.54 -16.46 -16.59
CA VAL A 197 14.11 -16.40 -15.19
C VAL A 197 12.62 -16.03 -15.19
N ASP A 198 11.75 -17.02 -14.93
CA ASP A 198 10.38 -16.72 -14.56
C ASP A 198 10.43 -15.94 -13.24
N LEU A 199 10.21 -14.62 -13.33
CA LEU A 199 10.23 -13.74 -12.17
C LEU A 199 9.01 -13.97 -11.27
N GLY A 200 8.14 -14.95 -11.56
CA GLY A 200 7.03 -15.37 -10.70
C GLY A 200 5.88 -14.36 -10.63
N PHE A 201 5.76 -13.49 -11.65
CA PHE A 201 4.67 -12.51 -11.74
C PHE A 201 3.36 -13.21 -12.10
N LEU A 202 2.34 -13.01 -11.25
CA LEU A 202 1.03 -13.60 -11.44
C LEU A 202 -0.04 -12.51 -11.50
N SER A 203 -1.04 -12.72 -12.36
CA SER A 203 -2.22 -11.87 -12.36
C SER A 203 -3.04 -12.09 -11.10
N THR A 204 -3.62 -11.03 -10.58
CA THR A 204 -4.56 -11.12 -9.46
C THR A 204 -5.69 -12.08 -9.85
N PRO A 205 -6.04 -13.06 -9.00
CA PRO A 205 -7.02 -14.09 -9.35
C PRO A 205 -8.41 -13.47 -9.55
N THR A 206 -9.18 -14.01 -10.48
CA THR A 206 -10.61 -13.70 -10.56
C THR A 206 -11.35 -14.57 -9.54
N SER A 207 -12.19 -13.96 -8.69
CA SER A 207 -12.98 -14.75 -7.76
C SER A 207 -13.96 -15.67 -8.49
N MET A 208 -14.08 -16.87 -7.97
CA MET A 208 -15.05 -17.85 -8.45
C MET A 208 -16.45 -17.48 -7.90
N PRO A 209 -17.54 -17.77 -8.64
CA PRO A 209 -18.90 -17.40 -8.22
C PRO A 209 -19.33 -17.92 -6.84
N TRP A 210 -18.70 -19.01 -6.40
CA TRP A 210 -19.00 -19.71 -5.14
C TRP A 210 -18.18 -19.20 -3.95
N GLN A 211 -17.20 -18.32 -4.17
CA GLN A 211 -16.39 -17.75 -3.09
C GLN A 211 -17.09 -16.52 -2.51
N PHE A 212 -16.81 -16.22 -1.24
CA PHE A 212 -17.24 -14.97 -0.64
C PHE A 212 -16.70 -13.78 -1.44
N PRO A 213 -17.52 -12.72 -1.62
CA PRO A 213 -17.10 -11.56 -2.37
C PRO A 213 -15.89 -10.91 -1.70
N LYS A 214 -14.89 -10.61 -2.51
CA LYS A 214 -13.70 -9.86 -2.10
C LYS A 214 -14.04 -8.40 -1.83
N ARG A 215 -13.10 -7.67 -1.24
CA ARG A 215 -13.28 -6.25 -0.94
C ARG A 215 -13.45 -5.47 -2.25
N LYS A 216 -14.29 -4.44 -2.23
CA LYS A 216 -14.49 -3.55 -3.38
C LYS A 216 -13.21 -2.79 -3.73
N ALA A 217 -12.50 -2.33 -2.70
CA ALA A 217 -11.28 -1.55 -2.84
C ALA A 217 -10.38 -1.70 -1.61
N ILE A 218 -9.07 -1.79 -1.81
CA ILE A 218 -8.06 -1.97 -0.76
C ILE A 218 -6.95 -0.95 -0.99
N ALA A 219 -6.62 -0.19 0.04
CA ALA A 219 -5.39 0.60 0.07
C ALA A 219 -4.28 -0.23 0.71
N LEU A 220 -3.08 -0.20 0.13
CA LEU A 220 -1.95 -0.96 0.63
C LEU A 220 -0.63 -0.21 0.45
N ASP A 221 0.34 -0.59 1.28
CA ASP A 221 1.71 -0.09 1.28
C ASP A 221 2.64 -1.22 1.73
N CYS A 222 3.87 -1.21 1.24
CA CYS A 222 4.90 -2.17 1.61
C CYS A 222 6.18 -1.46 2.05
N GLU A 223 6.83 -2.04 3.04
CA GLU A 223 8.19 -1.64 3.40
C GLU A 223 9.20 -2.65 2.87
N MET A 224 10.30 -2.13 2.32
CA MET A 224 11.34 -2.95 1.71
C MET A 224 12.68 -2.82 2.42
N VAL A 225 13.39 -3.94 2.47
CA VAL A 225 14.77 -4.04 2.96
C VAL A 225 15.70 -4.48 1.83
N GLY A 226 16.99 -4.30 2.04
CA GLY A 226 18.04 -4.66 1.09
C GLY A 226 18.60 -6.06 1.30
N VAL A 227 18.51 -6.89 0.27
CA VAL A 227 19.06 -8.26 0.19
C VAL A 227 20.10 -8.39 -0.94
N GLY A 228 20.59 -9.61 -1.15
CA GLY A 228 21.60 -9.93 -2.16
C GLY A 228 23.02 -9.52 -1.74
N PRO A 229 24.05 -9.74 -2.58
CA PRO A 229 25.46 -9.58 -2.18
C PRO A 229 25.81 -8.20 -1.65
N LYS A 230 25.23 -7.13 -2.22
CA LYS A 230 25.50 -5.73 -1.85
C LYS A 230 24.40 -5.09 -0.99
N GLY A 231 23.27 -5.77 -0.76
CA GLY A 231 22.12 -5.19 -0.05
C GLY A 231 21.31 -4.17 -0.87
N ASN A 232 21.50 -4.15 -2.20
CA ASN A 232 20.86 -3.18 -3.09
C ASN A 232 19.63 -3.77 -3.82
N GLN A 233 19.32 -5.05 -3.61
CA GLN A 233 18.12 -5.67 -4.15
C GLN A 233 17.01 -5.54 -3.12
N ASP A 234 15.83 -5.11 -3.53
CA ASP A 234 14.71 -4.92 -2.62
C ASP A 234 14.06 -6.26 -2.29
N ALA A 235 13.69 -6.46 -1.03
CA ALA A 235 12.88 -7.55 -0.53
C ALA A 235 11.77 -7.01 0.36
N LEU A 236 10.58 -7.61 0.26
CA LEU A 236 9.42 -7.25 1.09
C LEU A 236 9.70 -7.58 2.55
N ALA A 237 9.49 -6.61 3.44
CA ALA A 237 9.74 -6.75 4.87
C ALA A 237 8.55 -6.37 5.76
N PHE A 238 7.58 -5.64 5.21
CA PHE A 238 6.32 -5.33 5.87
C PHE A 238 5.23 -5.12 4.82
N LEU A 239 4.01 -5.56 5.11
CA LEU A 239 2.83 -5.31 4.27
C LEU A 239 1.69 -4.78 5.15
N SER A 240 1.13 -3.65 4.75
CA SER A 240 -0.12 -3.12 5.30
C SER A 240 -1.18 -3.08 4.21
N ALA A 241 -2.39 -3.50 4.54
CA ALA A 241 -3.55 -3.44 3.66
C ALA A 241 -4.80 -3.10 4.48
N VAL A 242 -5.57 -2.12 4.04
CA VAL A 242 -6.79 -1.66 4.69
C VAL A 242 -7.94 -1.63 3.70
N ASP A 243 -9.14 -1.99 4.16
CA ASP A 243 -10.35 -1.80 3.36
C ASP A 243 -10.63 -0.31 3.18
N PHE A 244 -10.82 0.10 1.92
CA PHE A 244 -10.92 1.51 1.57
C PHE A 244 -12.14 2.20 2.18
N PHE A 245 -13.26 1.51 2.38
CA PHE A 245 -14.49 2.14 2.86
C PHE A 245 -14.66 2.04 4.37
N THR A 246 -14.38 0.87 4.93
CA THR A 246 -14.63 0.54 6.33
C THR A 246 -13.48 0.89 7.27
N SER A 247 -12.30 1.20 6.73
CA SER A 247 -11.05 1.36 7.51
C SER A 247 -10.61 0.09 8.24
N GLU A 248 -11.20 -1.07 7.93
CA GLU A 248 -10.79 -2.36 8.50
C GLU A 248 -9.35 -2.67 8.09
N VAL A 249 -8.47 -2.89 9.06
CA VAL A 249 -7.10 -3.36 8.81
C VAL A 249 -7.17 -4.83 8.44
N LEU A 250 -6.84 -5.15 7.20
CA LEU A 250 -6.89 -6.50 6.64
C LEU A 250 -5.56 -7.23 6.87
N ILE A 251 -4.45 -6.53 6.65
CA ILE A 251 -3.09 -7.03 6.84
C ILE A 251 -2.28 -5.91 7.46
N ASN A 252 -1.46 -6.22 8.46
CA ASN A 252 -0.50 -5.28 9.06
C ASN A 252 0.61 -6.10 9.73
N ASN A 253 1.45 -6.71 8.90
CA ASN A 253 2.36 -7.76 9.36
C ASN A 253 3.77 -7.53 8.81
N TYR A 254 4.75 -7.85 9.65
CA TYR A 254 6.11 -8.10 9.17
C TYR A 254 6.10 -9.24 8.16
N VAL A 255 6.93 -9.11 7.14
CA VAL A 255 7.23 -10.16 6.18
C VAL A 255 8.69 -10.54 6.37
N GLN A 256 8.97 -11.82 6.61
CA GLN A 256 10.32 -12.32 6.68
C GLN A 256 10.80 -12.64 5.25
N PRO A 257 11.81 -11.92 4.72
CA PRO A 257 12.37 -12.24 3.41
C PRO A 257 12.97 -13.64 3.37
N THR A 258 12.88 -14.30 2.22
CA THR A 258 13.53 -15.59 1.95
C THR A 258 15.06 -15.45 1.93
N GLU A 259 15.56 -14.32 1.45
CA GLU A 259 16.99 -14.02 1.46
C GLU A 259 17.44 -13.32 2.75
N LYS A 260 18.72 -13.50 3.10
CA LYS A 260 19.32 -12.80 4.24
C LYS A 260 19.32 -11.28 4.00
N ILE A 261 18.70 -10.56 4.93
CA ILE A 261 18.74 -9.09 4.98
C ILE A 261 20.18 -8.62 5.23
N LYS A 262 20.66 -7.72 4.36
CA LYS A 262 21.96 -7.06 4.50
C LYS A 262 21.86 -5.58 4.84
N GLN A 263 20.83 -4.90 4.33
CA GLN A 263 20.57 -3.49 4.63
C GLN A 263 19.14 -3.32 5.12
N TRP A 264 18.96 -2.95 6.39
CA TRP A 264 17.62 -2.80 6.98
C TRP A 264 16.87 -1.55 6.52
N ARG A 265 17.61 -0.50 6.14
CA ARG A 265 17.04 0.79 5.72
C ARG A 265 16.02 1.36 6.73
N SER A 266 16.14 1.02 8.01
CA SER A 266 15.15 1.32 9.06
C SER A 266 14.80 2.80 9.20
N ARG A 267 15.71 3.72 8.81
CA ARG A 267 15.44 5.17 8.77
C ARG A 267 14.36 5.57 7.76
N VAL A 268 14.10 4.71 6.79
CA VAL A 268 13.03 4.87 5.80
C VAL A 268 11.97 3.81 6.06
N SER A 269 12.36 2.53 6.16
CA SER A 269 11.37 1.44 6.21
C SER A 269 10.64 1.24 7.52
N GLY A 270 11.13 1.81 8.64
CA GLY A 270 10.65 1.50 9.99
C GLY A 270 10.88 0.06 10.45
N VAL A 271 11.32 -0.85 9.57
CA VAL A 271 11.58 -2.25 9.89
C VAL A 271 12.89 -2.37 10.64
N THR A 272 12.83 -2.94 11.85
CA THR A 272 14.00 -3.13 12.72
C THR A 272 14.31 -4.61 12.91
N PRO A 273 15.60 -4.98 13.11
CA PRO A 273 15.96 -6.36 13.43
C PRO A 273 15.21 -6.95 14.64
N PRO A 274 15.11 -6.23 15.78
CA PRO A 274 14.33 -6.72 16.91
C PRO A 274 12.84 -6.88 16.59
N GLY A 275 12.25 -5.94 15.83
CA GLY A 275 10.84 -6.00 15.45
C GLY A 275 10.52 -7.23 14.60
N LEU A 276 11.31 -7.47 13.54
CA LEU A 276 11.13 -8.67 12.71
C LEU A 276 11.38 -9.96 13.50
N ALA A 277 12.44 -9.99 14.32
CA ALA A 277 12.75 -11.18 15.13
C ALA A 277 11.63 -11.51 16.13
N ALA A 278 11.03 -10.50 16.77
CA ALA A 278 9.91 -10.66 17.67
C ALA A 278 8.67 -11.20 16.94
N ALA A 279 8.34 -10.64 15.76
CA ALA A 279 7.21 -11.09 14.95
C ALA A 279 7.38 -12.53 14.43
N VAL A 280 8.61 -12.93 14.10
CA VAL A 280 8.92 -14.33 13.73
C VAL A 280 8.77 -15.25 14.95
N ALA A 281 9.30 -14.85 16.11
CA ALA A 281 9.21 -15.64 17.34
C ALA A 281 7.77 -15.80 17.84
N SER A 282 6.89 -14.82 17.63
CA SER A 282 5.47 -14.89 17.97
C SER A 282 4.59 -15.57 16.92
N GLY A 283 5.16 -15.98 15.77
CA GLY A 283 4.40 -16.58 14.66
C GLY A 283 3.50 -15.60 13.92
N GLN A 284 3.70 -14.29 14.10
CA GLN A 284 2.90 -13.24 13.45
C GLN A 284 3.49 -12.74 12.12
N ALA A 285 4.75 -13.05 11.85
CA ALA A 285 5.40 -12.70 10.58
C ALA A 285 4.95 -13.64 9.45
N ILE A 286 4.71 -13.05 8.27
CA ILE A 286 4.43 -13.79 7.04
C ILE A 286 5.77 -14.21 6.40
N PHE A 287 5.89 -15.45 5.94
CA PHE A 287 7.15 -15.96 5.38
C PHE A 287 7.21 -15.77 3.86
N GLY A 288 8.06 -14.85 3.40
CA GLY A 288 8.29 -14.58 1.98
C GLY A 288 7.22 -13.73 1.31
N TRP A 289 7.55 -13.21 0.12
CA TRP A 289 6.64 -12.38 -0.66
C TRP A 289 5.51 -13.21 -1.28
N GLU A 290 5.72 -14.51 -1.52
CA GLU A 290 4.72 -15.43 -2.04
C GLU A 290 3.53 -15.56 -1.09
N ALA A 291 3.82 -15.76 0.21
CA ALA A 291 2.79 -15.88 1.24
C ALA A 291 2.11 -14.52 1.49
N ALA A 292 2.85 -13.42 1.44
CA ALA A 292 2.28 -12.08 1.55
C ALA A 292 1.31 -11.76 0.39
N ARG A 293 1.68 -12.15 -0.84
CA ARG A 293 0.78 -12.08 -2.00
C ARG A 293 -0.47 -12.93 -1.80
N GLN A 294 -0.32 -14.15 -1.30
CA GLN A 294 -1.45 -15.03 -1.05
C GLN A 294 -2.40 -14.43 0.01
N ALA A 295 -1.86 -13.88 1.10
CA ALA A 295 -2.62 -13.18 2.13
C ALA A 295 -3.40 -12.00 1.53
N LEU A 296 -2.78 -11.20 0.66
CA LEU A 296 -3.49 -10.12 -0.03
C LEU A 296 -4.66 -10.65 -0.90
N TRP A 297 -4.48 -11.77 -1.58
CA TRP A 297 -5.52 -12.41 -2.39
C TRP A 297 -6.63 -13.10 -1.58
N GLU A 298 -6.47 -13.28 -0.27
CA GLU A 298 -7.58 -13.65 0.61
C GLU A 298 -8.63 -12.54 0.67
N HIS A 299 -8.22 -11.28 0.41
CA HIS A 299 -9.09 -10.10 0.44
C HIS A 299 -9.35 -9.46 -0.92
N ALA A 300 -8.46 -9.66 -1.90
CA ALA A 300 -8.53 -9.05 -3.24
C ALA A 300 -8.79 -10.07 -4.36
N ASP A 301 -9.51 -9.64 -5.39
CA ASP A 301 -9.55 -10.29 -6.71
C ASP A 301 -9.25 -9.29 -7.83
N ALA A 302 -9.32 -9.76 -9.09
CA ALA A 302 -9.15 -8.93 -10.29
C ALA A 302 -10.16 -7.77 -10.41
N ASN A 303 -11.24 -7.78 -9.62
CA ASN A 303 -12.26 -6.73 -9.61
C ASN A 303 -12.10 -5.72 -8.46
N THR A 304 -11.39 -6.09 -7.40
CA THR A 304 -10.97 -5.18 -6.32
C THR A 304 -10.12 -4.05 -6.90
N VAL A 305 -10.41 -2.80 -6.52
CA VAL A 305 -9.53 -1.66 -6.85
C VAL A 305 -8.37 -1.61 -5.86
N LEU A 306 -7.13 -1.71 -6.33
CA LEU A 306 -5.94 -1.51 -5.50
C LEU A 306 -5.52 -0.05 -5.49
N ILE A 307 -5.29 0.49 -4.30
CA ILE A 307 -4.93 1.88 -4.05
C ILE A 307 -3.57 1.95 -3.34
N GLY A 308 -2.73 2.89 -3.74
CA GLY A 308 -1.43 3.11 -3.12
C GLY A 308 -0.77 4.42 -3.57
N HIS A 309 0.44 4.67 -3.12
CA HIS A 309 1.24 5.84 -3.49
C HIS A 309 2.54 5.39 -4.16
N SER A 310 2.66 5.55 -5.48
CA SER A 310 3.71 4.87 -6.26
C SER A 310 3.67 3.34 -6.10
N LEU A 311 2.44 2.80 -6.22
CA LEU A 311 2.08 1.41 -5.93
C LEU A 311 2.76 0.39 -6.87
N ASP A 312 3.40 0.86 -7.95
CA ASP A 312 4.18 0.02 -8.84
C ASP A 312 5.34 -0.68 -8.12
N ASN A 313 5.89 -0.07 -7.07
CA ASN A 313 6.97 -0.65 -6.27
C ASN A 313 6.48 -1.83 -5.44
N ASP A 314 5.33 -1.68 -4.80
CA ASP A 314 4.67 -2.69 -3.97
C ASP A 314 4.25 -3.90 -4.82
N LEU A 315 3.57 -3.65 -5.94
CA LEU A 315 3.12 -4.73 -6.82
C LEU A 315 4.31 -5.45 -7.48
N ARG A 316 5.42 -4.74 -7.73
CA ARG A 316 6.65 -5.36 -8.26
C ARG A 316 7.27 -6.30 -7.24
N ILE A 317 7.36 -5.92 -5.96
CA ILE A 317 7.96 -6.78 -4.94
C ILE A 317 7.07 -7.96 -4.59
N LEU A 318 5.75 -7.76 -4.59
CA LEU A 318 4.76 -8.83 -4.46
C LEU A 318 4.63 -9.68 -5.74
N ARG A 319 5.23 -9.24 -6.86
CA ARG A 319 5.15 -9.88 -8.18
C ARG A 319 3.69 -10.11 -8.61
N ILE A 320 2.89 -9.05 -8.54
CA ILE A 320 1.48 -9.01 -8.89
C ILE A 320 1.29 -8.22 -10.19
N LEU A 321 0.47 -8.75 -11.10
CA LEU A 321 -0.13 -7.99 -12.20
C LEU A 321 -1.57 -7.65 -11.81
N HIS A 322 -1.87 -6.36 -11.69
CA HIS A 322 -3.19 -5.87 -11.33
C HIS A 322 -3.54 -4.65 -12.20
N PHE A 323 -4.80 -4.53 -12.61
CA PHE A 323 -5.21 -3.59 -13.66
C PHE A 323 -6.26 -2.57 -13.20
N LYS A 324 -6.93 -2.79 -12.06
CA LYS A 324 -7.81 -1.80 -11.45
C LYS A 324 -7.06 -1.05 -10.35
N VAL A 325 -6.26 -0.07 -10.76
CA VAL A 325 -5.37 0.66 -9.84
C VAL A 325 -5.75 2.13 -9.76
N VAL A 326 -5.76 2.67 -8.54
CA VAL A 326 -5.78 4.10 -8.26
C VAL A 326 -4.54 4.46 -7.45
N ASP A 327 -3.56 5.03 -8.13
CA ASP A 327 -2.33 5.55 -7.53
C ASP A 327 -2.47 7.04 -7.23
N SER A 328 -2.25 7.43 -5.97
CA SER A 328 -2.40 8.83 -5.52
C SER A 328 -1.36 9.78 -6.13
N ALA A 329 -0.13 9.32 -6.39
CA ALA A 329 0.90 10.11 -7.04
C ALA A 329 0.53 10.40 -8.51
N ILE A 330 -0.05 9.42 -9.20
CA ILE A 330 -0.55 9.59 -10.57
C ILE A 330 -1.79 10.48 -10.57
N LEU A 331 -2.79 10.18 -9.74
CA LEU A 331 -4.06 10.91 -9.69
C LEU A 331 -3.83 12.41 -9.46
N THR A 332 -3.00 12.76 -8.47
CA THR A 332 -2.70 14.16 -8.18
C THR A 332 -1.88 14.81 -9.29
N GLY A 333 -0.93 14.11 -9.89
CA GLY A 333 -0.20 14.66 -11.04
C GLY A 333 -1.05 14.87 -12.29
N GLU A 334 -2.08 14.05 -12.50
CA GLU A 334 -3.09 14.31 -13.54
C GLU A 334 -3.88 15.57 -13.24
N LEU A 335 -4.34 15.76 -11.99
CA LEU A 335 -5.03 16.99 -11.58
C LEU A 335 -4.15 18.24 -11.82
N VAL A 336 -2.86 18.18 -11.51
CA VAL A 336 -1.98 19.35 -11.60
C VAL A 336 -1.43 19.62 -13.00
N PHE A 337 -1.25 18.61 -13.86
CA PHE A 337 -0.58 18.83 -15.16
C PHE A 337 -1.47 18.68 -16.38
N ASP A 338 -2.74 18.28 -16.20
CA ASP A 338 -3.67 17.85 -17.27
C ASP A 338 -2.93 17.36 -18.53
N PRO A 339 -2.07 16.34 -18.39
CA PRO A 339 -1.33 15.85 -19.54
C PRO A 339 -2.31 15.16 -20.47
N ALA A 340 -2.01 15.19 -21.77
CA ALA A 340 -2.64 14.25 -22.70
C ALA A 340 -2.66 12.83 -22.09
N PRO A 341 -3.69 12.02 -22.35
CA PRO A 341 -3.93 10.74 -21.66
C PRO A 341 -2.71 9.80 -21.58
N ASP A 342 -1.79 9.90 -22.54
CA ASP A 342 -0.60 9.05 -22.66
C ASP A 342 0.74 9.77 -22.35
N ALA A 343 0.72 11.04 -21.94
CA ALA A 343 1.94 11.79 -21.67
C ALA A 343 2.45 11.54 -20.24
N ARG A 344 3.70 11.12 -20.07
CA ARG A 344 4.31 10.92 -18.75
C ARG A 344 4.20 12.19 -17.89
N LEU A 345 3.81 12.04 -16.63
CA LEU A 345 3.68 13.18 -15.71
C LEU A 345 5.04 13.83 -15.47
N ARG A 346 5.06 15.17 -15.45
CA ARG A 346 6.28 15.97 -15.27
C ARG A 346 6.83 15.92 -13.84
N ARG A 347 5.94 15.74 -12.88
CA ARG A 347 6.24 15.68 -11.44
C ARG A 347 5.17 14.85 -10.73
N SER A 348 5.59 14.21 -9.64
CA SER A 348 4.75 13.66 -8.60
C SER A 348 5.04 14.37 -7.27
N TRP A 349 4.09 14.34 -6.35
CA TRP A 349 4.26 14.81 -4.98
C TRP A 349 4.50 13.62 -4.06
N ALA A 350 5.34 13.80 -3.05
CA ALA A 350 5.51 12.80 -2.00
C ALA A 350 4.23 12.70 -1.16
N LEU A 351 3.94 11.51 -0.62
CA LEU A 351 2.77 11.28 0.22
C LEU A 351 2.70 12.26 1.39
N LYS A 352 3.82 12.51 2.08
CA LYS A 352 3.91 13.50 3.15
C LYS A 352 3.46 14.90 2.73
N THR A 353 3.81 15.32 1.52
CA THR A 353 3.37 16.62 0.97
C THR A 353 1.87 16.64 0.72
N LEU A 354 1.31 15.55 0.18
CA LEU A 354 -0.12 15.43 -0.09
C LEU A 354 -0.94 15.36 1.20
N ALA A 355 -0.51 14.54 2.16
CA ALA A 355 -1.14 14.42 3.47
C ALA A 355 -1.19 15.78 4.18
N LYS A 356 -0.09 16.54 4.13
CA LYS A 356 -0.07 17.88 4.72
C LYS A 356 -0.98 18.86 3.99
N ALA A 357 -0.92 18.90 2.66
CA ALA A 357 -1.66 19.89 1.87
C ALA A 357 -3.17 19.62 1.84
N LEU A 358 -3.58 18.35 1.76
CA LEU A 358 -4.98 17.97 1.54
C LEU A 358 -5.70 17.57 2.83
N LEU A 359 -4.99 16.93 3.76
CA LEU A 359 -5.57 16.42 5.00
C LEU A 359 -5.18 17.24 6.23
N ASN A 360 -4.24 18.18 6.09
CA ASN A 360 -3.57 18.86 7.20
C ASN A 360 -2.95 17.88 8.21
N ARG A 361 -2.40 16.77 7.70
CA ARG A 361 -1.77 15.73 8.52
C ARG A 361 -0.26 15.70 8.30
N ASP A 362 0.48 15.70 9.39
CA ASP A 362 1.91 15.47 9.38
C ASP A 362 2.14 13.98 9.60
N ILE A 363 2.72 13.31 8.60
CA ILE A 363 3.06 11.88 8.63
C ILE A 363 4.57 11.70 8.52
N GLN A 364 5.06 10.49 8.80
CA GLN A 364 6.49 10.17 8.75
C GLN A 364 7.29 11.17 9.60
N ILE A 365 6.82 11.41 10.84
CA ILE A 365 7.43 12.36 11.77
C ILE A 365 8.53 11.65 12.57
N GLY A 366 9.66 12.34 12.75
CA GLY A 366 10.78 11.85 13.54
C GLY A 366 11.77 11.00 12.75
N ASN A 367 12.64 10.30 13.48
CA ASN A 367 13.80 9.59 12.90
C ASN A 367 13.67 8.06 12.99
N HIS A 368 12.48 7.54 13.28
CA HIS A 368 12.23 6.12 13.53
C HIS A 368 11.89 5.31 12.26
N GLY A 369 11.93 5.95 11.09
CA GLY A 369 11.42 5.37 9.84
C GLY A 369 9.95 5.64 9.63
N HIS A 370 9.44 5.19 8.49
CA HIS A 370 8.04 5.28 8.14
C HIS A 370 7.24 4.22 8.90
N ASN A 371 5.96 4.52 9.11
CA ASN A 371 5.00 3.56 9.61
C ASN A 371 4.10 3.14 8.43
N CYS A 372 4.28 1.91 7.95
CA CYS A 372 3.56 1.36 6.81
C CYS A 372 2.02 1.51 6.94
N LEU A 373 1.47 1.38 8.15
CA LEU A 373 0.04 1.54 8.39
C LEU A 373 -0.39 3.01 8.32
N GLU A 374 0.43 3.93 8.85
CA GLU A 374 0.22 5.38 8.71
C GLU A 374 0.19 5.79 7.22
N ASP A 375 1.17 5.33 6.44
CA ASP A 375 1.29 5.63 5.01
C ASP A 375 0.12 5.02 4.22
N THR A 376 -0.33 3.82 4.59
CA THR A 376 -1.52 3.18 4.01
C THR A 376 -2.78 4.02 4.26
N PHE A 377 -3.02 4.46 5.52
CA PHE A 377 -4.17 5.29 5.86
C PHE A 377 -4.09 6.69 5.24
N ALA A 378 -2.91 7.32 5.22
CA ALA A 378 -2.71 8.62 4.60
C ALA A 378 -3.02 8.56 3.10
N THR A 379 -2.55 7.51 2.42
CA THR A 379 -2.83 7.29 1.00
C THR A 379 -4.32 7.08 0.74
N ARG A 380 -4.97 6.21 1.53
CA ARG A 380 -6.42 6.00 1.49
C ARG A 380 -7.17 7.33 1.62
N ASP A 381 -6.82 8.11 2.62
CA ASP A 381 -7.54 9.33 2.97
C ASP A 381 -7.31 10.45 1.95
N VAL A 382 -6.11 10.55 1.37
CA VAL A 382 -5.83 11.45 0.24
C VAL A 382 -6.77 11.16 -0.93
N ILE A 383 -6.95 9.87 -1.29
CA ILE A 383 -7.87 9.50 -2.36
C ILE A 383 -9.32 9.82 -1.97
N ILE A 384 -9.76 9.46 -0.76
CA ILE A 384 -11.13 9.78 -0.30
C ILE A 384 -11.39 11.28 -0.36
N TRP A 385 -10.43 12.10 0.10
CA TRP A 385 -10.55 13.56 0.09
C TRP A 385 -10.73 14.08 -1.35
N CYS A 386 -9.88 13.63 -2.29
CA CYS A 386 -9.99 14.00 -3.70
C CYS A 386 -11.34 13.59 -4.33
N LEU A 387 -11.92 12.46 -3.90
CA LEU A 387 -13.22 11.99 -4.40
C LEU A 387 -14.40 12.73 -3.77
N LYS A 388 -14.28 13.16 -2.51
CA LYS A 388 -15.33 13.89 -1.78
C LYS A 388 -15.39 15.37 -2.15
N TYR A 389 -14.23 15.99 -2.34
CA TYR A 389 -14.03 17.43 -2.48
C TYR A 389 -13.37 17.76 -3.83
N PRO A 390 -14.05 17.52 -4.97
CA PRO A 390 -13.45 17.67 -6.30
C PRO A 390 -13.09 19.12 -6.63
N ASP A 391 -13.87 20.09 -6.14
CA ASP A 391 -13.63 21.51 -6.38
C ASP A 391 -12.41 22.00 -5.60
N GLU A 392 -12.28 21.56 -4.35
CA GLU A 392 -11.12 21.82 -3.51
C GLU A 392 -9.86 21.14 -4.04
N ALA A 393 -9.98 19.92 -4.58
CA ALA A 393 -8.88 19.24 -5.25
C ALA A 393 -8.42 19.99 -6.51
N ALA A 394 -9.36 20.54 -7.29
CA ALA A 394 -9.04 21.38 -8.43
C ALA A 394 -8.35 22.69 -8.02
N ALA A 395 -8.86 23.38 -6.99
CA ALA A 395 -8.25 24.59 -6.44
C ALA A 395 -6.83 24.33 -5.91
N TRP A 396 -6.61 23.21 -5.20
CA TRP A 396 -5.28 22.79 -4.79
C TRP A 396 -4.37 22.56 -6.00
N ALA A 397 -4.86 21.87 -7.02
CA ALA A 397 -4.09 21.57 -8.22
C ALA A 397 -3.65 22.82 -8.97
N ASP A 398 -4.52 23.83 -9.08
CA ASP A 398 -4.18 25.13 -9.67
C ASP A 398 -3.09 25.87 -8.87
N GLY A 399 -3.17 25.81 -7.54
CA GLY A 399 -2.12 26.35 -6.67
C GLY A 399 -0.78 25.64 -6.88
N ALA A 400 -0.79 24.30 -6.88
CA ALA A 400 0.38 23.47 -7.08
C ALA A 400 1.00 23.67 -8.48
N ARG A 401 0.18 23.91 -9.51
CA ARG A 401 0.63 24.23 -10.88
C ARG A 401 1.38 25.56 -10.91
N LYS A 402 0.81 26.61 -10.32
CA LYS A 402 1.44 27.93 -10.23
C LYS A 402 2.76 27.88 -9.46
N GLU A 403 2.79 27.19 -8.32
CA GLU A 403 4.02 27.00 -7.55
C GLU A 403 5.10 26.28 -8.37
N HIS A 404 4.71 25.24 -9.12
CA HIS A 404 5.62 24.54 -10.01
C HIS A 404 6.19 25.46 -11.09
N GLU A 405 5.36 26.25 -11.75
CA GLU A 405 5.76 27.20 -12.79
C GLU A 405 6.75 28.25 -12.24
N ILE A 406 6.46 28.84 -11.08
CA ILE A 406 7.35 29.79 -10.40
C ILE A 406 8.70 29.14 -10.09
N LYS A 407 8.70 27.94 -9.53
CA LYS A 407 9.95 27.22 -9.20
C LYS A 407 10.77 26.88 -10.44
N MET A 408 10.13 26.51 -11.55
CA MET A 408 10.83 26.24 -12.80
C MET A 408 11.42 27.50 -13.41
N GLU A 409 10.74 28.64 -13.29
CA GLU A 409 11.26 29.93 -13.76
C GLU A 409 12.47 30.38 -12.93
N GLN A 410 12.40 30.27 -11.60
CA GLN A 410 13.54 30.56 -10.71
C GLN A 410 14.75 29.68 -11.04
N LEU A 411 14.53 28.38 -11.31
CA LEU A 411 15.61 27.47 -11.70
C LEU A 411 16.26 27.87 -13.03
N ARG A 412 15.48 28.30 -14.03
CA ARG A 412 16.02 28.80 -15.31
C ARG A 412 16.85 30.06 -15.11
N GLN A 413 16.37 30.99 -14.28
CA GLN A 413 17.10 32.22 -13.96
C GLN A 413 18.41 31.92 -13.24
N GLN A 414 18.40 31.00 -12.29
CA GLN A 414 19.61 30.55 -11.59
C GLN A 414 20.61 29.91 -12.57
N GLN A 415 20.15 29.02 -13.45
CA GLN A 415 21.00 28.37 -14.46
C GLN A 415 21.58 29.37 -15.45
N ALA A 416 20.80 30.37 -15.88
CA ALA A 416 21.29 31.44 -16.74
C ALA A 416 22.38 32.27 -16.05
N LEU A 417 22.17 32.63 -14.77
CA LEU A 417 23.17 33.37 -13.98
C LEU A 417 24.44 32.54 -13.75
N GLU A 418 24.30 31.26 -13.42
CA GLU A 418 25.45 30.34 -13.25
C GLU A 418 26.24 30.19 -14.56
N HIS A 419 25.55 30.09 -15.69
CA HIS A 419 26.18 30.05 -17.01
C HIS A 419 26.90 31.37 -17.34
N GLU A 420 26.30 32.52 -17.05
CA GLU A 420 26.92 33.83 -17.25
C GLU A 420 28.17 33.99 -16.36
N LEU A 421 28.09 33.61 -15.08
CA LEU A 421 29.22 33.61 -14.17
C LEU A 421 30.33 32.64 -14.61
N ALA A 422 29.98 31.48 -15.18
CA ALA A 422 30.95 30.54 -15.73
C ALA A 422 31.71 31.12 -16.93
N LEU A 423 31.01 31.83 -17.83
CA LEU A 423 31.63 32.55 -18.94
C LEU A 423 32.56 33.67 -18.45
N MET A 424 32.19 34.40 -17.40
CA MET A 424 33.05 35.41 -16.79
C MET A 424 34.28 34.82 -16.07
N ARG A 425 34.18 33.61 -15.51
CA ARG A 425 35.28 32.93 -14.81
C ARG A 425 36.29 32.27 -15.74
N PHE A 426 35.90 31.89 -16.96
CA PHE A 426 36.78 31.27 -17.96
C PHE A 426 36.69 31.99 -19.31
N PRO A 427 37.16 33.24 -19.42
CA PRO A 427 37.03 34.03 -20.64
C PRO A 427 37.81 33.49 -21.86
N ASN A 428 38.71 32.51 -21.67
CA ASN A 428 39.64 32.00 -22.69
C ASN A 428 39.67 30.46 -22.82
N TYR A 429 38.56 29.74 -22.63
CA TYR A 429 38.50 28.33 -23.02
C TYR A 429 38.08 28.24 -24.50
N PRO A 430 38.96 27.79 -25.43
CA PRO A 430 38.55 27.63 -26.82
C PRO A 430 37.52 26.51 -26.91
N ILE A 431 36.42 26.79 -27.58
CA ILE A 431 35.42 25.80 -27.98
C ILE A 431 36.13 24.88 -29.00
N ALA A 432 36.28 23.59 -28.66
CA ALA A 432 36.76 22.55 -29.55
C ALA A 432 35.62 21.58 -29.89
#